data_AF-A0A6N2HQ56-F1
#
_entry.id   AF-A0A6N2HQ56-F1
#
_cell.length_a   1.000
_cell.length_b   1.000
_cell.length_c   1.000
_cell.angle_alpha   90.00
_cell.angle_beta   90.00
_cell.angle_gamma   90.00
#
_symmetry.space_group_name_H-M   'P 1'
#
loop_
_entity.id
_entity.type
_entity.pdbx_description
1 polymer ?
#
loop_
_entity_poly.entity_id
_entity_poly.type
_entity_poly.pdbx_seq_one_letter_code
_entity_poly.pdbx_strand_id
1 'polypeptide(L)' 'MSGQTDETASRRLGISPRTYSRRVAELLEHLEVSTRFQGGAELIRRCQPGCPHRKVTIPQPRRTE' A
#
# COMPACT_ATOMS: atom_id res chain seq x y z
N MET A 1 14.77 11.34 -6.04
CA MET A 1 13.91 10.18 -5.72
C MET A 1 12.46 10.61 -5.90
N SER A 2 11.86 10.29 -7.05
CA SER A 2 10.51 10.76 -7.35
C SER A 2 9.51 9.68 -6.94
N GLY A 3 8.97 9.78 -5.72
CA GLY A 3 7.84 8.94 -5.30
C GLY A 3 6.60 9.23 -6.15
N GLN A 4 5.85 8.20 -6.52
CA GLN A 4 4.56 8.40 -7.18
C GLN A 4 3.53 8.93 -6.17
N THR A 5 2.67 9.84 -6.63
CA THR A 5 1.52 10.29 -5.84
C THR A 5 0.51 9.16 -5.67
N ASP A 6 -0.31 9.25 -4.61
CA ASP A 6 -1.41 8.30 -4.35
C ASP A 6 -2.36 8.20 -5.54
N GLU A 7 -2.63 9.32 -6.18
CA GLU A 7 -3.50 9.38 -7.35
C GLU A 7 -2.90 8.63 -8.55
N THR A 8 -1.60 8.76 -8.79
CA THR A 8 -0.92 8.05 -9.88
C THR A 8 -0.90 6.54 -9.60
N ALA A 9 -0.60 6.17 -8.35
CA ALA A 9 -0.58 4.78 -7.92
C ALA A 9 -1.98 4.15 -7.94
N SER A 10 -3.01 4.88 -7.52
CA SER A 10 -4.40 4.40 -7.51
C SER A 10 -4.91 4.15 -8.93
N ARG A 11 -4.61 5.07 -9.87
CA ARG A 11 -4.94 4.90 -11.30
C ARG A 11 -4.28 3.67 -11.90
N ARG A 12 -3.00 3.41 -11.59
CA ARG A 12 -2.28 2.20 -12.06
C ARG A 12 -2.87 0.91 -11.50
N LEU A 13 -3.39 0.95 -10.28
CA LEU A 13 -4.01 -0.20 -9.62
C LEU A 13 -5.51 -0.35 -9.94
N GLY A 14 -6.11 0.59 -10.68
CA GLY A 14 -7.54 0.57 -10.99
C GLY A 14 -8.44 0.75 -9.77
N ILE A 15 -7.97 1.45 -8.72
CA ILE A 15 -8.75 1.69 -7.49
C ILE A 15 -8.92 3.19 -7.21
N SER A 16 -9.93 3.52 -6.39
CA SER A 16 -10.14 4.91 -5.99
C SER A 16 -8.96 5.42 -5.11
N PRO A 17 -8.61 6.72 -5.18
CA PRO A 17 -7.58 7.31 -4.31
C PRO A 17 -7.87 7.08 -2.83
N ARG A 18 -9.14 7.18 -2.40
CA ARG A 18 -9.54 6.89 -1.01
C ARG A 18 -9.24 5.46 -0.59
N THR A 19 -9.51 4.48 -1.47
CA THR A 19 -9.19 3.07 -1.22
C THR A 19 -7.69 2.85 -1.14
N TYR A 20 -6.92 3.53 -2.00
CA TYR A 20 -5.46 3.48 -1.96
C TYR A 20 -4.92 4.03 -0.64
N SER A 21 -5.31 5.25 -0.25
CA SER A 21 -4.82 5.87 0.99
C SER A 21 -5.21 5.08 2.25
N ARG A 22 -6.41 4.48 2.29
CA ARG A 22 -6.80 3.59 3.40
C ARG A 22 -5.87 2.37 3.51
N ARG A 23 -5.55 1.72 2.40
CA ARG A 23 -4.61 0.57 2.41
C ARG A 23 -3.20 0.97 2.79
N VAL A 24 -2.77 2.16 2.37
CA VAL A 24 -1.47 2.70 2.80
C VAL A 24 -1.49 2.92 4.31
N ALA A 25 -2.54 3.51 4.89
CA ALA A 25 -2.64 3.68 6.33
C ALA A 25 -2.59 2.34 7.09
N GLU A 26 -3.37 1.35 6.66
CA GLU A 26 -3.34 -0.02 7.21
C GLU A 26 -1.93 -0.63 7.12
N LEU A 27 -1.25 -0.47 5.97
CA LEU A 27 0.11 -0.95 5.79
C LEU A 27 1.11 -0.26 6.71
N LEU A 28 1.01 1.05 6.89
CA LEU A 28 1.90 1.83 7.75
C LEU A 28 1.70 1.48 9.22
N GLU A 29 0.46 1.26 9.65
CA GLU A 29 0.12 0.79 10.99
C GLU A 29 0.73 -0.59 11.27
N HIS A 30 0.59 -1.54 10.33
CA HIS A 30 1.22 -2.86 10.46
C HIS A 30 2.75 -2.83 10.46
N LEU A 31 3.35 -1.84 9.80
CA LEU A 31 4.80 -1.65 9.79
C LEU A 31 5.29 -0.79 10.97
N GLU A 32 4.38 -0.26 11.79
CA GLU A 32 4.68 0.65 12.91
C GLU A 32 5.47 1.90 12.48
N VAL A 33 5.15 2.44 11.30
CA VAL A 33 5.78 3.65 10.74
C VAL A 33 4.75 4.73 10.46
N SER A 34 5.19 5.99 10.41
CA SER A 34 4.29 7.14 10.19
C SER A 34 4.32 7.66 8.77
N THR A 35 5.33 7.30 7.97
CA THR A 35 5.48 7.80 6.60
C THR A 35 5.69 6.68 5.60
N ARG A 36 5.19 6.87 4.38
CA ARG A 36 5.41 5.96 3.24
C ARG A 36 6.88 5.69 2.93
N PHE A 37 7.75 6.69 3.17
CA PHE A 37 9.19 6.56 2.94
C PHE A 37 9.83 5.65 3.99
N GLN A 38 9.47 5.84 5.26
CA GLN A 38 9.87 4.92 6.32
C GLN A 38 9.30 3.53 6.07
N GLY A 39 8.04 3.41 5.63
CA GLY A 39 7.45 2.12 5.28
C GLY A 39 8.21 1.40 4.16
N GLY A 40 8.60 2.11 3.11
CA GLY A 40 9.45 1.56 2.05
C GLY A 40 10.82 1.10 2.57
N ALA A 41 11.49 1.91 3.39
CA ALA A 41 12.75 1.56 4.01
C ALA A 41 12.62 0.36 4.97
N GLU A 42 11.53 0.32 5.74
CA GLU A 42 11.24 -0.73 6.70
C GLU A 42 10.94 -2.06 6.03
N LEU A 43 10.21 -2.04 4.91
CA LEU A 43 10.00 -3.23 4.09
C LEU A 43 11.35 -3.79 3.61
N ILE A 44 12.28 -2.94 3.16
CA ILE A 44 13.60 -3.40 2.74
C ILE A 44 14.39 -3.98 3.92
N ARG A 45 14.30 -3.36 5.11
CA ARG A 45 14.96 -3.86 6.33
C ARG A 45 14.40 -5.20 6.82
N ARG A 46 13.07 -5.38 6.76
CA ARG A 46 12.37 -6.57 7.26
C ARG A 46 12.29 -7.71 6.24
N CYS A 47 12.38 -7.42 4.94
CA CYS A 47 12.23 -8.43 3.90
C CYS A 47 13.53 -9.24 3.74
N GLN A 48 13.47 -10.54 4.07
CA GLN A 48 14.49 -11.50 3.60
C GLN A 48 14.35 -11.67 2.08
N PRO A 49 15.47 -11.80 1.33
CA PRO A 49 15.41 -12.15 -0.08
C PRO A 49 14.70 -13.50 -0.25
N GLY A 50 13.45 -13.47 -0.71
CA GLY A 50 12.60 -14.66 -0.90
C GLY A 50 11.19 -14.60 -0.32
N CYS A 51 10.75 -13.50 0.31
CA CYS A 51 9.37 -13.43 0.83
C CYS A 51 8.34 -13.63 -0.29
N PRO A 52 7.44 -14.64 -0.19
CA PRO A 52 6.32 -14.77 -1.10
C PRO A 52 5.35 -13.64 -0.74
N HIS A 53 5.31 -12.59 -1.57
CA HIS A 53 4.23 -11.61 -1.57
C HIS A 53 2.87 -12.34 -1.57
N ARG A 54 2.27 -12.47 -0.38
CA ARG A 54 0.92 -13.01 -0.22
C ARG A 54 0.02 -12.10 -1.03
N LYS A 55 -0.66 -12.63 -2.05
CA LYS A 55 -1.67 -11.87 -2.76
C LYS A 55 -2.74 -11.50 -1.73
N VAL A 56 -2.72 -10.25 -1.27
CA VAL A 56 -3.84 -9.69 -0.53
C VAL A 56 -4.96 -9.63 -1.54
N THR A 57 -5.94 -10.53 -1.41
CA THR A 57 -7.19 -10.42 -2.15
C THR A 57 -7.81 -9.10 -1.74
N ILE A 58 -7.75 -8.15 -2.67
CA ILE A 58 -8.38 -6.85 -2.56
C ILE A 58 -9.89 -7.09 -2.50
N PRO A 59 -10.57 -6.89 -1.35
CA PRO A 59 -12.02 -6.96 -1.33
C PRO A 59 -12.52 -5.78 -2.17
N GLN A 60 -13.31 -6.06 -3.20
CA GLN A 60 -14.00 -5.01 -3.94
C GLN A 60 -14.91 -4.27 -2.95
N PRO A 61 -14.90 -2.93 -2.90
CA PRO A 61 -15.85 -2.21 -2.07
C PRO A 61 -17.26 -2.62 -2.52
N ARG A 62 -18.11 -3.00 -1.57
CA ARG A 62 -19.53 -3.28 -1.84
C ARG A 62 -20.09 -2.03 -2.53
N ARG A 63 -20.48 -2.16 -3.80
CA ARG A 63 -21.25 -1.14 -4.50
C ARG A 63 -22.54 -0.99 -3.68
N THR A 64 -22.73 0.15 -3.04
CA THR A 64 -24.06 0.56 -2.59
C THR A 64 -24.81 0.92 -3.86
N GLU A 65 -25.77 0.08 -4.24
CA GLU A 65 -26.84 0.45 -5.17
C GLU A 65 -27.77 1.49 -4.54
#